data_AF-A0A7C9A201-F1
#
_entry.id   AF-A0A7C9A201-F1
#
_cell.length_a   1.000
_cell.length_b   1.000
_cell.length_c   1.000
_cell.angle_alpha   90.00
_cell.angle_beta   90.00
_cell.angle_gamma   90.00
#
_symmetry.space_group_name_H-M   'P 1'
#
loop_
_entity.id
_entity.type
_entity.pdbx_description
1 polymer ?
#
loop_
_entity_poly.entity_id
_entity_poly.type
_entity_poly.pdbx_seq_one_letter_code
_entity_poly.pdbx_strand_id
1 'polypeptide(L)'
;LTESQGHRVMLQCIFILSDSGEVMLEKQLTGHRVDRSICDWFWDQVIAQGDSSQLPPVMASPTHYIFHLVRDGIIFLACAQVEMPPLMAIEFLCRAADVISDYLGGLNEDLIKDNFVIVYESSRCYSVICAMEDNRK
;
A
#
# COMPACT_ATOMS: atom_id res chain seq x y z
N LEU A 1 31.42 14.19 3.18
CA LEU A 1 30.46 13.48 2.31
C LEU A 1 29.23 13.19 3.16
N THR A 2 28.43 14.23 3.33
CA THR A 2 27.30 14.28 4.25
C THR A 2 26.02 14.13 3.45
N GLU A 3 25.57 12.89 3.29
CA GLU A 3 24.14 12.63 3.14
C GLU A 3 23.67 12.11 4.49
N SER A 4 22.96 13.01 5.17
CA SER A 4 22.19 12.73 6.37
C SER A 4 21.47 11.40 6.25
N GLN A 5 21.62 10.54 7.25
CA GLN A 5 20.73 9.41 7.49
C GLN A 5 19.33 9.95 7.81
N GLY A 6 18.63 10.40 6.78
CA GLY A 6 17.18 10.50 6.79
C GLY A 6 16.67 9.09 7.09
N HIS A 7 15.72 8.97 8.01
CA HIS A 7 15.06 7.71 8.30
C HIS A 7 14.50 7.18 6.97
N ARG A 8 15.23 6.25 6.33
CA ARG A 8 14.85 5.72 5.02
C ARG A 8 13.52 5.01 5.20
N VAL A 9 12.54 5.43 4.42
CA VAL A 9 11.27 4.72 4.27
C VAL A 9 11.60 3.25 3.98
N MET A 10 11.12 2.35 4.84
CA MET A 10 11.37 0.91 4.71
C MET A 10 10.45 0.28 3.67
N LEU A 11 9.28 0.89 3.45
CA LEU A 11 8.34 0.53 2.39
C LEU A 11 8.85 1.02 1.04
N GLN A 12 8.88 0.12 0.06
CA GLN A 12 9.36 0.40 -1.29
C GLN A 12 8.23 0.80 -2.23
N CYS A 13 7.08 0.14 -2.09
CA CYS A 13 5.92 0.37 -2.93
C CYS A 13 4.64 0.08 -2.15
N ILE A 14 3.57 0.75 -2.57
CA ILE A 14 2.20 0.49 -2.15
C ILE A 14 1.38 0.21 -3.41
N PHE A 15 0.55 -0.82 -3.36
CA PHE A 15 -0.45 -1.12 -4.37
C PHE A 15 -1.84 -1.04 -3.74
N ILE A 16 -2.82 -0.60 -4.54
CA ILE A 16 -4.23 -0.67 -4.20
C ILE A 16 -4.87 -1.60 -5.23
N LEU A 17 -5.46 -2.68 -4.75
CA LEU A 17 -6.16 -3.66 -5.57
C LEU A 17 -7.66 -3.60 -5.31
N SER A 18 -8.43 -3.92 -6.34
CA SER A 18 -9.86 -4.21 -6.20
C SER A 18 -10.10 -5.55 -5.50
N ASP A 19 -11.36 -5.83 -5.19
CA ASP A 19 -11.83 -7.13 -4.71
C ASP A 19 -11.69 -8.25 -5.76
N SER A 20 -11.45 -7.88 -7.02
CA SER A 20 -11.19 -8.78 -8.15
C SER A 20 -9.70 -9.00 -8.42
N GLY A 21 -8.81 -8.34 -7.65
CA GLY A 21 -7.35 -8.44 -7.79
C GLY A 21 -6.76 -7.54 -8.88
N GLU A 22 -7.55 -6.66 -9.48
CA GLU A 22 -7.06 -5.68 -10.44
C GLU A 22 -6.24 -4.60 -9.71
N VAL A 23 -5.01 -4.35 -10.18
CA VAL A 23 -4.17 -3.27 -9.65
C VAL A 23 -4.72 -1.93 -10.12
N MET A 24 -5.45 -1.26 -9.24
CA MET A 24 -6.03 0.06 -9.50
C MET A 24 -5.00 1.17 -9.40
N LEU A 25 -4.09 1.04 -8.42
CA LEU A 25 -3.06 2.03 -8.16
C LEU A 25 -1.74 1.37 -7.75
N GLU A 26 -0.65 1.98 -8.20
CA GLU A 26 0.71 1.62 -7.85
C GLU A 26 1.47 2.89 -7.48
N LYS A 27 2.11 2.89 -6.31
CA LYS A 27 2.94 3.98 -5.82
C LYS A 27 4.30 3.46 -5.37
N GLN A 28 5.31 3.75 -6.18
CA GLN A 28 6.71 3.53 -5.82
C GLN A 28 7.16 4.65 -4.88
N LEU A 29 7.52 4.29 -3.64
CA LEU A 29 8.00 5.22 -2.60
C LEU A 29 9.50 5.38 -2.65
N THR A 30 10.20 4.30 -2.97
CA THR A 30 11.65 4.31 -3.14
C THR A 30 12.01 4.40 -4.61
N GLY A 31 13.21 4.91 -4.91
CA GLY A 31 13.77 4.88 -6.28
C GLY A 31 14.01 3.47 -6.82
N HIS A 32 13.77 2.42 -6.02
CA HIS A 32 13.81 1.02 -6.45
C HIS A 32 12.41 0.58 -6.86
N ARG A 33 12.24 0.18 -8.12
CA ARG A 33 10.95 -0.24 -8.68
C ARG A 33 10.60 -1.65 -8.22
N VAL A 34 9.44 -1.82 -7.61
CA VAL A 34 8.84 -3.12 -7.29
C VAL A 34 8.01 -3.58 -8.47
N ASP A 35 8.24 -4.83 -8.90
CA ASP A 35 7.53 -5.42 -10.05
C ASP A 35 6.12 -5.90 -9.66
N ARG A 36 5.17 -5.82 -10.61
CA ARG A 36 3.76 -6.20 -10.39
C ARG A 36 3.56 -7.70 -10.19
N SER A 37 4.54 -8.54 -10.52
CA SER A 37 4.53 -9.97 -10.20
C SER A 37 4.30 -10.26 -8.71
N ILE A 38 4.61 -9.31 -7.81
CA ILE A 38 4.29 -9.44 -6.39
C ILE A 38 2.78 -9.43 -6.12
N CYS A 39 2.01 -8.66 -6.91
CA CYS A 39 0.56 -8.61 -6.82
C CYS A 39 -0.06 -9.90 -7.35
N ASP A 40 0.45 -10.41 -8.47
CA ASP A 40 0.01 -11.70 -9.02
C ASP A 40 0.26 -12.83 -8.02
N TRP A 41 1.45 -12.86 -7.41
CA TRP A 41 1.79 -13.82 -6.35
C TRP A 41 0.87 -13.70 -5.13
N PHE A 42 0.57 -12.48 -4.68
CA PHE A 42 -0.36 -12.22 -3.59
C PHE A 42 -1.77 -12.71 -3.93
N TRP A 43 -2.23 -12.46 -5.15
CA TRP A 43 -3.55 -12.87 -5.61
C TRP A 43 -3.71 -14.38 -5.66
N ASP A 44 -2.68 -15.12 -6.07
CA ASP A 44 -2.66 -16.58 -5.99
C ASP A 44 -2.84 -17.07 -4.53
N GLN A 45 -2.27 -16.36 -3.54
CA GLN A 45 -2.49 -16.68 -2.12
C GLN A 45 -3.94 -16.43 -1.70
N VAL A 46 -4.56 -15.34 -2.17
CA VAL A 46 -5.97 -15.03 -1.91
C VAL A 46 -6.87 -16.14 -2.46
N ILE A 47 -6.64 -16.55 -3.71
CA ILE A 47 -7.40 -17.63 -4.36
C ILE A 47 -7.23 -18.95 -3.61
N ALA A 48 -6.01 -19.26 -3.16
CA ALA A 48 -5.73 -20.49 -2.43
C ALA A 48 -6.43 -20.55 -1.06
N GLN A 49 -6.60 -19.42 -0.36
CA GLN A 49 -7.35 -19.35 0.89
C GLN A 49 -8.86 -19.16 0.71
N GLY A 50 -9.29 -18.66 -0.45
CA GLY A 50 -10.69 -18.40 -0.79
C GLY A 50 -11.24 -17.05 -0.30
N ASP A 51 -10.51 -16.33 0.55
CA ASP A 51 -10.86 -14.97 0.98
C ASP A 51 -9.60 -14.19 1.41
N SER A 52 -9.53 -12.93 0.98
CA SER A 52 -8.48 -11.99 1.34
C SER A 52 -8.43 -11.71 2.85
N SER A 53 -9.56 -11.83 3.56
CA SER A 53 -9.62 -11.60 5.02
C SER A 53 -8.99 -12.73 5.85
N GLN A 54 -8.83 -13.92 5.27
CA GLN A 54 -8.28 -15.10 5.94
C GLN A 54 -6.75 -15.12 5.88
N LEU A 55 -6.15 -14.36 4.96
CA LEU A 55 -4.71 -14.24 4.84
C LEU A 55 -4.12 -13.51 6.06
N PRO A 56 -2.93 -13.92 6.53
CA PRO A 56 -2.24 -13.19 7.58
C PRO A 56 -1.83 -11.81 7.05
N PRO A 57 -2.04 -10.72 7.82
CA PRO A 57 -1.77 -9.34 7.38
C PRO A 57 -0.32 -9.10 6.98
N VAL A 58 0.58 -9.99 7.37
CA VAL A 58 2.00 -9.99 7.03
C VAL A 58 2.33 -11.30 6.32
N MET A 59 2.95 -11.20 5.15
CA MET A 59 3.40 -12.35 4.36
C MET A 59 4.82 -12.13 3.88
N ALA A 60 5.65 -13.17 3.95
CA ALA A 60 6.98 -13.16 3.37
C ALA A 60 6.92 -13.79 1.99
N SER A 61 7.11 -12.98 0.95
CA SER A 61 7.39 -13.50 -0.39
C SER A 61 8.88 -13.86 -0.50
N PRO A 62 9.28 -14.60 -1.54
CA PRO A 62 10.69 -14.93 -1.75
C PRO A 62 11.60 -13.71 -1.94
N THR A 63 11.03 -12.55 -2.30
CA THR A 63 11.79 -11.35 -2.66
C THR A 63 11.51 -10.15 -1.75
N HIS A 64 10.33 -10.09 -1.13
CA HIS A 64 9.88 -8.93 -0.35
C HIS A 64 8.98 -9.38 0.82
N TYR A 65 8.99 -8.59 1.89
CA TYR A 65 7.94 -8.61 2.90
C TYR A 65 6.72 -7.85 2.36
N ILE A 66 5.57 -8.49 2.48
CA ILE A 66 4.28 -7.99 2.03
C ILE A 66 3.42 -7.74 3.27
N PHE A 67 2.80 -6.57 3.31
CA PHE A 67 1.80 -6.21 4.29
C PHE A 67 0.51 -5.93 3.56
N HIS A 68 -0.61 -6.43 4.06
CA HIS A 68 -1.90 -6.18 3.42
C HIS A 68 -2.98 -5.80 4.43
N LEU A 69 -3.96 -5.04 3.95
CA LEU A 69 -5.12 -4.59 4.70
C LEU A 69 -6.33 -4.56 3.75
N VAL A 70 -7.44 -5.16 4.17
CA VAL A 70 -8.69 -5.13 3.43
C VAL A 70 -9.66 -4.16 4.10
N ARG A 71 -10.20 -3.21 3.34
CA ARG A 71 -11.19 -2.21 3.80
C ARG A 71 -12.23 -1.98 2.71
N ASP A 72 -13.49 -2.23 3.05
CA ASP A 72 -14.65 -1.99 2.17
C ASP A 72 -14.49 -2.57 0.75
N GLY A 73 -13.91 -3.78 0.65
CA GLY A 73 -13.66 -4.46 -0.63
C GLY A 73 -12.38 -4.04 -1.34
N ILE A 74 -11.66 -3.03 -0.83
CA ILE A 74 -10.37 -2.59 -1.38
C ILE A 74 -9.22 -3.22 -0.60
N ILE A 75 -8.22 -3.72 -1.33
CA ILE A 75 -7.05 -4.35 -0.76
C ILE A 75 -5.87 -3.38 -0.89
N PHE A 76 -5.34 -2.95 0.25
CA PHE A 76 -4.11 -2.18 0.33
C PHE A 76 -2.95 -3.13 0.55
N LEU A 77 -1.94 -3.04 -0.30
CA LEU A 77 -0.75 -3.88 -0.27
C LEU A 77 0.49 -2.99 -0.14
N ALA A 78 1.39 -3.29 0.78
CA ALA A 78 2.68 -2.62 0.89
C ALA A 78 3.82 -3.63 0.83
N CYS A 79 4.91 -3.25 0.17
CA CYS A 79 6.09 -4.11 -0.01
C CYS A 79 7.32 -3.48 0.63
N ALA A 80 8.13 -4.28 1.31
CA ALA A 80 9.44 -3.89 1.86
C ALA A 80 10.50 -4.95 1.55
N GLN A 81 11.74 -4.54 1.26
CA GLN A 81 12.87 -5.49 1.12
C GLN A 81 13.62 -5.71 2.43
N VAL A 82 13.47 -4.80 3.38
CA VAL A 82 14.13 -4.87 4.69
C VAL A 82 13.09 -5.16 5.74
N GLU A 83 13.45 -6.00 6.71
CA GLU A 83 12.61 -6.30 7.85
C GLU A 83 12.27 -5.02 8.61
N MET A 84 10.96 -4.79 8.83
CA MET A 84 10.45 -3.66 9.58
C MET A 84 9.39 -4.14 10.57
N PRO A 85 9.15 -3.39 11.68
CA PRO A 85 8.09 -3.73 12.62
C PRO A 85 6.74 -3.82 11.90
N PRO A 86 6.06 -4.99 11.89
CA PRO A 86 4.86 -5.16 11.07
C PRO A 86 3.71 -4.23 11.44
N LEU A 87 3.59 -3.91 12.75
CA LEU A 87 2.62 -2.95 13.25
C LEU A 87 2.76 -1.58 12.59
N MET A 88 3.99 -1.16 12.29
CA MET A 88 4.25 0.12 11.64
C MET A 88 3.72 0.14 10.21
N ALA A 89 3.91 -0.95 9.46
CA ALA A 89 3.41 -1.05 8.09
C ALA A 89 1.88 -1.09 8.06
N ILE A 90 1.27 -1.87 8.95
CA ILE A 90 -0.19 -2.00 9.05
C ILE A 90 -0.84 -0.68 9.50
N GLU A 91 -0.28 0.00 10.50
CA GLU A 91 -0.78 1.30 10.95
C GLU A 91 -0.73 2.34 9.83
N PHE A 92 0.37 2.34 9.06
CA PHE A 92 0.50 3.19 7.88
C PHE A 92 -0.58 2.89 6.83
N LEU A 93 -0.83 1.61 6.52
CA LEU A 93 -1.88 1.21 5.58
C LEU A 93 -3.28 1.61 6.08
N CYS A 94 -3.57 1.42 7.37
CA CYS A 94 -4.83 1.85 7.99
C CYS A 94 -5.02 3.37 7.86
N ARG A 95 -3.99 4.16 8.19
CA ARG A 95 -4.03 5.62 8.05
C ARG A 95 -4.26 6.03 6.60
N ALA A 96 -3.58 5.40 5.65
CA ALA A 96 -3.75 5.67 4.23
C ALA A 96 -5.19 5.36 3.77
N ALA A 97 -5.75 4.23 4.18
CA ALA A 97 -7.13 3.87 3.90
C ALA A 97 -8.12 4.88 4.49
N ASP A 98 -7.94 5.31 5.75
CA ASP A 98 -8.78 6.31 6.40
C ASP A 98 -8.76 7.64 5.63
N VAL A 99 -7.57 8.14 5.26
CA VAL A 99 -7.46 9.42 4.54
C VAL A 99 -8.04 9.35 3.13
N ILE A 100 -7.85 8.23 2.43
CA ILE A 100 -8.45 8.04 1.11
C ILE A 100 -9.98 7.97 1.25
N SER A 101 -10.49 7.25 2.26
CA SER A 101 -11.92 7.16 2.56
C SER A 101 -12.52 8.53 2.87
N ASP A 102 -11.89 9.31 3.75
CA ASP A 102 -12.33 10.66 4.11
C ASP A 102 -12.32 11.61 2.90
N TYR A 103 -11.38 11.42 1.99
CA TYR A 103 -11.26 12.26 0.80
C TYR A 103 -12.30 11.91 -0.28
N LEU A 104 -12.56 10.62 -0.48
CA LEU A 104 -13.52 10.13 -1.48
C LEU A 104 -14.96 10.04 -0.94
N GLY A 105 -15.15 10.16 0.37
CA GLY A 105 -16.42 9.90 1.05
C GLY A 105 -16.75 8.40 1.17
N GLY A 106 -15.76 7.53 1.01
CA GLY A 106 -15.87 6.07 1.06
C GLY A 106 -14.78 5.36 0.26
N LEU A 107 -14.65 4.05 0.47
CA LEU A 107 -13.75 3.19 -0.30
C LEU A 107 -14.59 2.25 -1.17
N ASN A 108 -14.55 2.48 -2.48
CA ASN A 108 -15.19 1.62 -3.48
C ASN A 108 -14.38 1.66 -4.77
N GLU A 109 -14.47 0.60 -5.57
CA GLU A 109 -13.75 0.45 -6.81
C GLU A 109 -14.09 1.59 -7.79
N ASP A 110 -15.37 1.89 -7.95
CA ASP A 110 -15.85 2.98 -8.82
C ASP A 110 -15.31 4.34 -8.37
N LEU A 111 -15.30 4.60 -7.05
CA LEU A 111 -14.82 5.87 -6.49
C LEU A 111 -13.33 6.06 -6.75
N ILE A 112 -12.52 5.01 -6.58
CA ILE A 112 -11.09 5.07 -6.82
C ILE A 112 -10.79 5.19 -8.32
N LYS A 113 -11.53 4.47 -9.18
CA LYS A 113 -11.39 4.56 -10.65
C LYS A 113 -11.80 5.92 -11.19
N ASP A 114 -12.92 6.48 -10.75
CA ASP A 114 -13.39 7.80 -11.22
C ASP A 114 -12.50 8.94 -10.73
N ASN A 115 -11.86 8.78 -9.56
CA ASN A 115 -11.00 9.79 -8.96
C ASN A 115 -9.50 9.48 -9.13
N PHE A 116 -9.12 8.58 -10.05
CA PHE A 116 -7.73 8.13 -10.20
C PHE A 116 -6.75 9.28 -10.46
N VAL A 117 -7.17 10.30 -11.23
CA VAL A 117 -6.40 11.52 -11.49
C VAL A 117 -6.12 12.25 -10.19
N ILE A 118 -7.08 12.31 -9.28
CA ILE A 118 -6.89 13.00 -8.00
C ILE A 118 -5.94 12.20 -7.11
N VAL A 119 -6.00 10.87 -7.12
CA VAL A 119 -5.08 10.04 -6.34
C VAL A 119 -3.65 10.07 -6.92
N TYR A 120 -3.50 10.20 -8.23
CA TYR A 120 -2.20 10.19 -8.92
C TYR A 120 -1.55 11.59 -9.04
N GLU A 121 -2.34 12.60 -9.41
CA GLU A 121 -1.87 13.96 -9.73
C GLU A 121 -1.87 14.89 -8.51
N SER A 122 -2.63 14.58 -7.46
CA SER A 122 -2.55 15.36 -6.23
C SER A 122 -1.15 15.25 -5.64
N SER A 123 -0.36 16.32 -5.79
CA SER A 123 0.77 16.64 -4.91
C SER A 123 0.39 16.55 -3.43
N ARG A 124 -0.91 16.59 -3.11
CA ARG A 124 -1.49 16.30 -1.78
C ARG A 124 -1.55 14.81 -1.41
N CYS A 125 -1.76 13.84 -2.31
CA CYS A 125 -1.56 12.43 -1.99
C CYS A 125 -0.07 12.12 -1.78
N TYR A 126 0.81 12.77 -2.55
CA TYR A 126 2.24 12.82 -2.25
C TYR A 126 2.50 13.44 -0.89
N SER A 127 1.85 14.56 -0.56
CA SER A 127 1.95 15.20 0.75
C SER A 127 1.23 14.44 1.86
N VAL A 128 0.30 13.52 1.59
CA VAL A 128 -0.39 12.70 2.61
C VAL A 128 0.47 11.48 2.92
N ILE A 129 0.99 10.81 1.89
CA ILE A 129 1.99 9.76 2.04
C ILE A 129 3.26 10.33 2.69
N CYS A 130 3.74 11.51 2.27
CA CYS A 130 4.87 12.21 2.89
C CYS A 130 4.52 12.93 4.21
N ALA A 131 3.29 13.39 4.48
CA ALA A 131 2.92 13.97 5.79
C ALA A 131 2.58 12.89 6.81
N MET A 132 2.20 11.68 6.40
CA MET A 132 2.23 10.50 7.26
C MET A 132 3.67 10.11 7.59
N GLU A 133 4.63 10.41 6.70
CA GLU A 133 6.06 10.30 6.95
C GLU A 133 6.56 11.38 7.95
N ASP A 134 6.09 12.63 7.84
CA ASP A 134 6.53 13.78 8.65
C ASP A 134 5.84 13.87 10.04
N ASN A 135 4.60 13.36 10.20
CA ASN A 135 3.88 13.34 11.50
C ASN A 135 4.45 12.35 12.54
N ARG A 136 5.67 11.83 12.35
CA ARG A 136 6.39 11.03 13.35
C ARG A 136 7.47 11.84 14.07
N LYS A 137 7.12 13.04 14.53
CA LYS A 137 7.85 13.77 15.57
C LYS A 137 7.00 13.87 16.83
#